data_AF-A0A3A0CJF8-F1
#
_entry.id   AF-A0A3A0CJF8-F1
#
_cell.length_a   1.000
_cell.length_b   1.000
_cell.length_c   1.000
_cell.angle_alpha   90.00
_cell.angle_beta   90.00
_cell.angle_gamma   90.00
#
_symmetry.space_group_name_H-M   'P 1'
#
loop_
_entity.id
_entity.type
_entity.pdbx_description
1 polymer ?
#
loop_
_entity_poly.entity_id
_entity_poly.type
_entity_poly.pdbx_seq_one_letter_code
_entity_poly.pdbx_strand_id
1 'polypeptide(L)'
;MPGVRSAAMTAAAAAFADNLASLARVRDALEKRVLRAAANDEEPHADVARVSAAYYDVARAVSDAAEGLRRCEQSVTDERLERNRLAADARKTRASREMAEIRAQAVVRAAETRAAAYVTVAGRRADAARDVARIRAEGGLRAVRTRAAAVLRVARLRAVRGKPALAAVPAHARYEKPARYGRKPDGTPYTHAEFLETLHEAVADIYGVDLREGDETIRPPPAKPPPDG
;
A
#
# COMPACT_ATOMS: atom_id res chain seq x y z
N MET A 1 -20.86 -42.02 25.87
CA MET A 1 -21.97 -43.00 25.99
C MET A 1 -23.05 -42.47 26.93
N PRO A 2 -23.98 -41.62 26.47
CA PRO A 2 -25.04 -41.04 27.31
C PRO A 2 -26.10 -42.05 27.79
N GLY A 3 -26.30 -43.16 27.06
CA GLY A 3 -27.35 -44.15 27.38
C GLY A 3 -27.12 -44.99 28.65
N VAL A 4 -25.85 -45.31 28.98
CA VAL A 4 -25.53 -46.19 30.12
C VAL A 4 -25.72 -45.48 31.47
N ARG A 5 -25.51 -44.15 31.50
CA ARG A 5 -25.63 -43.35 32.73
C ARG A 5 -27.05 -42.87 33.03
N SER A 6 -27.86 -42.67 31.98
CA SER A 6 -29.31 -42.49 32.13
C SER A 6 -29.90 -43.70 32.86
N ALA A 7 -29.57 -44.92 32.42
CA ALA A 7 -30.02 -46.14 33.08
C ALA A 7 -29.56 -46.25 34.54
N ALA A 8 -28.34 -45.81 34.87
CA ALA A 8 -27.83 -45.79 36.23
C ALA A 8 -28.58 -44.78 37.14
N MET A 9 -28.90 -43.58 36.64
CA MET A 9 -29.73 -42.61 37.37
C MET A 9 -31.15 -43.14 37.60
N THR A 10 -31.76 -43.75 36.59
CA THR A 10 -33.10 -44.33 36.70
C THR A 10 -33.13 -45.48 37.70
N ALA A 11 -32.09 -46.32 37.70
CA ALA A 11 -31.94 -47.41 38.68
C ALA A 11 -31.72 -46.89 40.10
N ALA A 12 -30.90 -45.85 40.27
CA ALA A 12 -30.68 -45.22 41.58
C ALA A 12 -31.95 -44.54 42.12
N ALA A 13 -32.72 -43.87 41.25
CA ALA A 13 -34.00 -43.27 41.61
C ALA A 13 -35.06 -44.33 41.99
N ALA A 14 -35.11 -45.44 41.26
CA ALA A 14 -35.99 -46.56 41.58
C ALA A 14 -35.63 -47.19 42.94
N ALA A 15 -34.35 -47.45 43.20
CA ALA A 15 -33.88 -47.98 44.49
C ALA A 15 -34.18 -47.02 45.66
N PHE A 16 -34.07 -45.71 45.44
CA PHE A 16 -34.43 -44.70 46.44
C PHE A 16 -35.94 -44.71 46.74
N ALA A 17 -36.78 -44.82 45.72
CA ALA A 17 -38.23 -44.94 45.88
C ALA A 17 -38.63 -46.23 46.63
N ASP A 18 -37.98 -47.35 46.31
CA ASP A 18 -38.21 -48.64 46.99
C ASP A 18 -37.81 -48.58 48.47
N ASN A 19 -36.69 -47.94 48.78
CA ASN A 19 -36.24 -47.73 50.17
C ASN A 19 -37.19 -46.83 50.96
N LEU A 20 -37.70 -45.75 50.36
CA LEU A 20 -38.74 -44.90 50.96
C LEU A 20 -40.04 -45.67 51.24
N ALA A 21 -40.48 -46.50 50.29
CA ALA A 21 -41.64 -47.36 50.47
C ALA A 21 -41.41 -48.42 51.56
N SER A 22 -40.18 -48.91 51.73
CA SER A 22 -39.80 -49.80 52.83
C SER A 22 -39.85 -49.09 54.19
N LEU A 23 -39.35 -47.84 54.29
CA LEU A 23 -39.46 -47.02 55.50
C LEU A 23 -40.90 -46.78 55.92
N ALA A 24 -41.77 -46.44 54.96
CA ALA A 24 -43.19 -46.23 55.23
C ALA A 24 -43.85 -47.50 55.81
N ARG A 25 -43.51 -48.68 55.27
CA ARG A 25 -44.00 -49.97 55.77
C ARG A 25 -43.48 -50.30 57.17
N VAL A 26 -42.21 -50.04 57.45
CA VAL A 26 -41.62 -50.25 58.79
C VAL A 26 -42.26 -49.30 59.81
N ARG A 27 -42.50 -48.04 59.43
CA ARG A 27 -43.18 -47.05 60.27
C ARG A 27 -44.62 -47.47 60.60
N ASP A 28 -45.42 -47.87 59.60
CA ASP A 28 -46.79 -48.33 59.83
C ASP A 28 -46.84 -49.60 60.69
N ALA A 29 -45.86 -50.50 60.53
CA ALA A 29 -45.74 -51.71 61.34
C ALA A 29 -45.39 -51.39 62.80
N LEU A 30 -44.51 -50.42 63.03
CA LEU A 30 -44.23 -49.86 64.37
C LEU A 30 -45.48 -49.26 65.00
N GLU A 31 -46.17 -48.39 64.27
CA GLU A 31 -47.32 -47.65 64.77
C GLU A 31 -48.43 -48.61 65.20
N LYS A 32 -48.73 -49.62 64.37
CA LYS A 32 -49.69 -50.68 64.71
C LYS A 32 -49.26 -51.55 65.89
N ARG A 33 -47.96 -51.78 66.10
CA ARG A 33 -47.45 -52.60 67.21
C ARG A 33 -47.40 -51.83 68.52
N VAL A 34 -46.98 -50.56 68.50
CA VAL A 34 -47.04 -49.68 69.67
C VAL A 34 -48.48 -49.53 70.16
N LEU A 35 -49.43 -49.34 69.24
CA LEU A 35 -50.85 -49.28 69.56
C LEU A 35 -51.38 -50.60 70.16
N ARG A 36 -50.85 -51.77 69.76
CA ARG A 36 -51.21 -53.08 70.35
C ARG A 36 -50.56 -53.31 71.71
N ALA A 37 -49.30 -52.96 71.87
CA ALA A 37 -48.59 -53.09 73.15
C ALA A 37 -49.23 -52.19 74.22
N ALA A 38 -49.62 -50.96 73.84
CA ALA A 38 -50.36 -50.03 74.71
C ALA A 38 -51.77 -50.54 75.08
N ALA A 39 -52.36 -51.45 74.29
CA ALA A 39 -53.64 -52.05 74.58
C ALA A 39 -53.55 -53.31 75.48
N ASN A 40 -52.34 -53.90 75.61
CA ASN A 40 -52.12 -55.19 76.27
C ASN A 40 -51.25 -55.12 77.54
N ASP A 41 -50.79 -53.94 77.98
CA ASP A 41 -49.91 -53.74 79.15
C ASP A 41 -48.61 -54.61 79.12
N GLU A 42 -48.09 -54.93 77.94
CA GLU A 42 -46.84 -55.68 77.77
C GLU A 42 -45.62 -54.74 77.69
N GLU A 43 -44.55 -55.05 78.44
CA GLU A 43 -43.28 -54.31 78.39
C GLU A 43 -42.56 -54.51 77.03
N PRO A 44 -42.37 -53.46 76.22
CA PRO A 44 -42.03 -53.62 74.80
C PRO A 44 -40.52 -53.70 74.48
N HIS A 45 -39.66 -53.93 75.47
CA HIS A 45 -38.24 -53.55 75.40
C HIS A 45 -37.38 -54.25 74.31
N ALA A 46 -37.58 -55.54 74.05
CA ALA A 46 -36.74 -56.29 73.09
C ALA A 46 -37.12 -56.08 71.62
N ASP A 47 -38.40 -55.79 71.35
CA ASP A 47 -38.91 -55.58 69.99
C ASP A 47 -38.72 -54.14 69.52
N VAL A 48 -38.78 -53.17 70.43
CA VAL A 48 -38.42 -51.77 70.12
C VAL A 48 -36.97 -51.68 69.66
N ALA A 49 -36.02 -52.35 70.33
CA ALA A 49 -34.61 -52.34 69.96
C ALA A 49 -34.34 -52.90 68.55
N ARG A 50 -34.98 -54.02 68.19
CA ARG A 50 -34.86 -54.62 66.84
C ARG A 50 -35.39 -53.71 65.76
N VAL A 51 -36.49 -53.03 66.02
CA VAL A 51 -37.10 -52.15 65.02
C VAL A 51 -36.38 -50.81 64.92
N SER A 52 -35.83 -50.28 66.02
CA SER A 52 -34.91 -49.15 65.99
C SER A 52 -33.67 -49.45 65.16
N ALA A 53 -33.07 -50.64 65.31
CA ALA A 53 -31.92 -51.05 64.50
C ALA A 53 -32.26 -51.11 62.99
N ALA A 54 -33.40 -51.73 62.63
CA ALA A 54 -33.87 -51.76 61.25
C ALA A 54 -34.14 -50.35 60.68
N TYR A 55 -34.67 -49.43 61.50
CA TYR A 55 -34.88 -48.04 61.10
C TYR A 55 -33.54 -47.33 60.81
N TYR A 56 -32.52 -47.52 61.64
CA TYR A 56 -31.19 -46.95 61.43
C TYR A 56 -30.51 -47.51 60.17
N ASP A 57 -30.62 -48.81 59.91
CA ASP A 57 -30.06 -49.43 58.71
C ASP A 57 -30.69 -48.85 57.43
N VAL A 58 -32.01 -48.67 57.43
CA VAL A 58 -32.69 -48.09 56.27
C VAL A 58 -32.40 -46.58 56.15
N ALA A 59 -32.33 -45.84 57.26
CA ALA A 59 -31.93 -44.43 57.24
C ALA A 59 -30.52 -44.25 56.68
N ARG A 60 -29.58 -45.14 57.02
CA ARG A 60 -28.22 -45.15 56.47
C ARG A 60 -28.22 -45.44 54.97
N ALA A 61 -28.96 -46.47 54.53
CA ALA A 61 -29.09 -46.78 53.10
C ALA A 61 -29.69 -45.63 52.29
N VAL A 62 -30.66 -44.89 52.85
CA VAL A 62 -31.24 -43.69 52.22
C VAL A 62 -30.23 -42.55 52.14
N SER A 63 -29.41 -42.34 53.19
CA SER A 63 -28.34 -41.35 53.17
C SER A 63 -27.27 -41.66 52.11
N ASP A 64 -26.81 -42.92 52.04
CA ASP A 64 -25.82 -43.37 51.05
C ASP A 64 -26.35 -43.23 49.60
N ALA A 65 -27.63 -43.55 49.38
CA ALA A 65 -28.29 -43.34 48.09
C ALA A 65 -28.41 -41.85 47.73
N ALA A 66 -28.74 -40.98 48.69
CA ALA A 66 -28.83 -39.54 48.48
C ALA A 66 -27.45 -38.92 48.18
N GLU A 67 -26.38 -39.41 48.79
CA GLU A 67 -25.02 -39.03 48.42
C GLU A 67 -24.62 -39.51 47.02
N GLY A 68 -24.97 -40.75 46.67
CA GLY A 68 -24.75 -41.29 45.32
C GLY A 68 -25.43 -40.45 44.24
N LEU A 69 -26.67 -40.03 44.46
CA LEU A 69 -27.41 -39.12 43.59
C LEU A 69 -26.72 -37.76 43.44
N ARG A 70 -26.28 -37.14 44.54
CA ARG A 70 -25.55 -35.87 44.50
C ARG A 70 -24.24 -35.96 43.72
N ARG A 71 -23.49 -37.05 43.85
CA ARG A 71 -22.26 -37.28 43.06
C ARG A 71 -22.57 -37.46 41.57
N CYS A 72 -23.64 -38.17 41.24
CA CYS A 72 -24.11 -38.31 39.85
C CYS A 72 -24.52 -36.96 39.25
N GLU A 73 -25.29 -36.15 39.98
CA GLU A 73 -25.68 -34.80 39.54
C GLU A 73 -24.46 -33.91 39.28
N GLN A 74 -23.50 -33.90 40.22
CA GLN A 74 -22.25 -33.15 40.07
C GLN A 74 -21.47 -33.60 38.82
N SER A 75 -21.32 -34.91 38.62
CA SER A 75 -20.65 -35.46 37.43
C SER A 75 -21.33 -35.04 36.13
N VAL A 76 -22.67 -35.04 36.09
CA VAL A 76 -23.43 -34.59 34.91
C VAL A 76 -23.23 -33.10 34.66
N THR A 77 -23.20 -32.27 35.72
CA THR A 77 -22.95 -30.83 35.57
C THR A 77 -21.54 -30.54 35.08
N ASP A 78 -20.54 -31.26 35.60
CA ASP A 78 -19.14 -31.09 35.20
C ASP A 78 -18.93 -31.48 33.73
N GLU A 79 -19.51 -32.59 33.29
CA GLU A 79 -19.46 -33.00 31.87
C GLU A 79 -20.16 -32.02 30.95
N ARG A 80 -21.24 -31.38 31.41
CA ARG A 80 -21.94 -30.35 30.64
C ARG A 80 -21.09 -29.09 30.52
N LEU A 81 -20.43 -28.70 31.61
CA LEU A 81 -19.48 -27.59 31.64
C LEU A 81 -18.28 -27.85 30.72
N GLU A 82 -17.70 -29.05 30.77
CA GLU A 82 -16.58 -29.44 29.92
C GLU A 82 -16.98 -29.44 28.44
N ARG A 83 -18.13 -30.03 28.08
CA ARG A 83 -18.66 -29.96 26.71
C ARG A 83 -18.87 -28.52 26.24
N ASN A 84 -19.39 -27.66 27.11
CA ASN A 84 -19.59 -26.25 26.78
C ASN A 84 -18.27 -25.51 26.56
N ARG A 85 -17.24 -25.81 27.36
CA ARG A 85 -15.88 -25.26 27.19
C ARG A 85 -15.27 -25.70 25.85
N LEU A 86 -15.29 -27.00 25.56
CA LEU A 86 -14.77 -27.54 24.30
C LEU A 86 -15.51 -26.94 23.08
N ALA A 87 -16.83 -26.78 23.16
CA ALA A 87 -17.62 -26.15 22.11
C ALA A 87 -17.32 -24.64 21.97
N ALA A 88 -16.98 -23.94 23.05
CA ALA A 88 -16.55 -22.55 23.00
C ALA A 88 -15.17 -22.41 22.34
N ASP A 89 -14.21 -23.27 22.70
CA ASP A 89 -12.87 -23.27 22.12
C ASP A 89 -12.90 -23.64 20.63
N ALA A 90 -13.73 -24.60 20.24
CA ALA A 90 -13.97 -24.94 18.83
C ALA A 90 -14.54 -23.77 18.02
N ARG A 91 -15.48 -23.00 18.61
CA ARG A 91 -16.02 -21.79 17.96
C ARG A 91 -14.97 -20.70 17.83
N LYS A 92 -14.16 -20.46 18.87
CA LYS A 92 -13.09 -19.46 18.87
C LYS A 92 -12.01 -19.78 17.84
N THR A 93 -11.61 -21.05 17.74
CA THR A 93 -10.63 -21.50 16.74
C THR A 93 -11.18 -21.38 15.33
N ARG A 94 -12.45 -21.74 15.09
CA ARG A 94 -13.11 -21.54 13.78
C ARG A 94 -13.16 -20.07 13.38
N ALA A 95 -13.64 -19.19 14.26
CA ALA A 95 -13.69 -17.75 14.02
C ALA A 95 -12.30 -17.16 13.74
N SER A 96 -11.27 -17.63 14.46
CA SER A 96 -9.89 -17.18 14.23
C SER A 96 -9.37 -17.58 12.85
N ARG A 97 -9.72 -18.78 12.37
CA ARG A 97 -9.38 -19.27 11.03
C ARG A 97 -10.10 -18.48 9.93
N GLU A 98 -11.40 -18.24 10.08
CA GLU A 98 -12.19 -17.42 9.14
C GLU A 98 -11.60 -16.01 9.03
N MET A 99 -11.26 -15.37 10.15
CA MET A 99 -10.60 -14.06 10.15
C MET A 99 -9.20 -14.09 9.53
N ALA A 100 -8.45 -15.18 9.67
CA ALA A 100 -7.18 -15.34 8.98
C ALA A 100 -7.37 -15.46 7.46
N GLU A 101 -8.38 -16.21 7.02
CA GLU A 101 -8.71 -16.39 5.62
C GLU A 101 -9.18 -15.08 4.96
N ILE A 102 -10.07 -14.32 5.63
CA ILE A 102 -10.51 -13.01 5.17
C ILE A 102 -9.31 -12.07 4.99
N ARG A 103 -8.38 -12.05 5.95
CA ARG A 103 -7.16 -11.23 5.86
C ARG A 103 -6.26 -11.67 4.71
N ALA A 104 -6.08 -12.97 4.51
CA ALA A 104 -5.29 -13.50 3.40
C ALA A 104 -5.90 -13.08 2.05
N GLN A 105 -7.21 -13.24 1.88
CA GLN A 105 -7.91 -12.81 0.67
C GLN A 105 -7.80 -11.30 0.41
N ALA A 106 -7.88 -10.49 1.47
CA ALA A 106 -7.70 -9.04 1.36
C ALA A 106 -6.30 -8.67 0.86
N VAL A 107 -5.26 -9.36 1.33
CA VAL A 107 -3.87 -9.15 0.86
C VAL A 107 -3.74 -9.53 -0.61
N VAL A 108 -4.31 -10.66 -1.05
CA VAL A 108 -4.28 -11.07 -2.46
C VAL A 108 -4.95 -10.02 -3.34
N ARG A 109 -6.18 -9.59 -3.00
CA ARG A 109 -6.90 -8.54 -3.76
C ARG A 109 -6.13 -7.22 -3.84
N ALA A 110 -5.48 -6.82 -2.74
CA ALA A 110 -4.64 -5.63 -2.73
C ALA A 110 -3.41 -5.78 -3.64
N ALA A 111 -2.78 -6.96 -3.67
CA ALA A 111 -1.65 -7.25 -4.55
C ALA A 111 -2.07 -7.22 -6.03
N GLU A 112 -3.19 -7.85 -6.38
CA GLU A 112 -3.76 -7.85 -7.74
C GLU A 112 -4.07 -6.43 -8.22
N THR A 113 -4.69 -5.61 -7.36
CA THR A 113 -5.01 -4.22 -7.67
C THR A 113 -3.75 -3.40 -7.96
N ARG A 114 -2.70 -3.57 -7.13
CA ARG A 114 -1.41 -2.90 -7.34
C ARG A 114 -0.73 -3.37 -8.62
N ALA A 115 -0.73 -4.68 -8.88
CA ALA A 115 -0.14 -5.25 -10.09
C ALA A 115 -0.83 -4.68 -11.36
N ALA A 116 -2.16 -4.62 -11.38
CA ALA A 116 -2.92 -4.03 -12.49
C ALA A 116 -2.58 -2.54 -12.70
N ALA A 117 -2.43 -1.78 -11.61
CA ALA A 117 -2.01 -0.39 -11.68
C ALA A 117 -0.59 -0.25 -12.27
N TYR A 118 0.36 -1.09 -11.85
CA TYR A 118 1.72 -1.08 -12.41
C TYR A 118 1.74 -1.38 -13.90
N VAL A 119 0.99 -2.37 -14.37
CA VAL A 119 0.88 -2.70 -15.80
C VAL A 119 0.32 -1.52 -16.59
N THR A 120 -0.72 -0.86 -16.07
CA THR A 120 -1.32 0.32 -16.70
C THR A 120 -0.31 1.47 -16.83
N VAL A 121 0.43 1.77 -15.77
CA VAL A 121 1.44 2.83 -15.77
C VAL A 121 2.60 2.48 -16.71
N ALA A 122 3.05 1.23 -16.71
CA ALA A 122 4.10 0.76 -17.61
C ALA A 122 3.69 0.90 -19.08
N GLY A 123 2.46 0.52 -19.43
CA GLY A 123 1.89 0.69 -20.76
C GLY A 123 1.91 2.15 -21.21
N ARG A 124 1.37 3.06 -20.38
CA ARG A 124 1.37 4.51 -20.67
C ARG A 124 2.76 5.08 -20.86
N ARG A 125 3.75 4.66 -20.05
CA ARG A 125 5.14 5.09 -20.20
C ARG A 125 5.77 4.59 -21.49
N ALA A 126 5.49 3.35 -21.88
CA ALA A 126 5.96 2.80 -23.15
C ALA A 126 5.37 3.55 -24.34
N ASP A 127 4.07 3.88 -24.31
CA ASP A 127 3.42 4.67 -25.36
C ASP A 127 3.98 6.08 -25.46
N ALA A 128 4.15 6.76 -24.32
CA ALA A 128 4.79 8.08 -24.28
C ALA A 128 6.22 8.06 -24.84
N ALA A 129 6.99 7.00 -24.55
CA ALA A 129 8.33 6.84 -25.10
C ALA A 129 8.30 6.66 -26.63
N ARG A 130 7.35 5.87 -27.17
CA ARG A 130 7.13 5.72 -28.62
C ARG A 130 6.76 7.05 -29.27
N ASP A 131 5.89 7.83 -28.65
CA ASP A 131 5.48 9.13 -29.16
C ASP A 131 6.64 10.11 -29.23
N VAL A 132 7.47 10.19 -28.19
CA VAL A 132 8.68 11.02 -28.18
C VAL A 132 9.65 10.59 -29.29
N ALA A 133 9.84 9.28 -29.47
CA ALA A 133 10.71 8.76 -30.53
C ALA A 133 10.19 9.14 -31.92
N ARG A 134 8.87 9.01 -32.15
CA ARG A 134 8.21 9.41 -33.41
C ARG A 134 8.39 10.90 -33.69
N ILE A 135 8.09 11.76 -32.71
CA ILE A 135 8.23 13.22 -32.86
C ILE A 135 9.67 13.61 -33.22
N ARG A 136 10.65 13.01 -32.55
CA ARG A 136 12.07 13.28 -32.85
C ARG A 136 12.46 12.82 -34.25
N ALA A 137 12.02 11.64 -34.68
CA ALA A 137 12.30 11.14 -36.02
C ALA A 137 11.70 12.05 -37.11
N GLU A 138 10.44 12.47 -36.95
CA GLU A 138 9.78 13.39 -37.87
C GLU A 138 10.45 14.77 -37.88
N GLY A 139 10.81 15.30 -36.71
CA GLY A 139 11.55 16.56 -36.58
C GLY A 139 12.90 16.51 -37.28
N GLY A 140 13.64 15.41 -37.10
CA GLY A 140 14.91 15.17 -37.79
C GLY A 140 14.75 15.12 -39.31
N LEU A 141 13.75 14.40 -39.81
CA LEU A 141 13.45 14.35 -41.25
C LEU A 141 13.09 15.72 -41.82
N ARG A 142 12.31 16.53 -41.09
CA ARG A 142 12.01 17.91 -41.49
C ARG A 142 13.29 18.76 -41.58
N ALA A 143 14.16 18.69 -40.57
CA ALA A 143 15.42 19.43 -40.54
C ALA A 143 16.37 19.04 -41.69
N VAL A 144 16.45 17.75 -42.04
CA VAL A 144 17.23 17.28 -43.18
C VAL A 144 16.66 17.83 -44.49
N ARG A 145 15.33 17.78 -44.67
CA ARG A 145 14.67 18.32 -45.87
C ARG A 145 14.87 19.82 -46.03
N THR A 146 14.76 20.60 -44.95
CA THR A 146 14.99 22.06 -45.02
C THR A 146 16.43 22.39 -45.35
N ARG A 147 17.41 21.69 -44.77
CA ARG A 147 18.83 21.87 -45.10
C ARG A 147 19.12 21.50 -46.54
N ALA A 148 18.60 20.39 -47.03
CA ALA A 148 18.75 19.98 -48.43
C ALA A 148 18.17 21.03 -49.40
N ALA A 149 16.97 21.55 -49.11
CA ALA A 149 16.36 22.62 -49.90
C ALA A 149 17.19 23.92 -49.89
N ALA A 150 17.75 24.30 -48.74
CA ALA A 150 18.63 25.46 -48.62
C ALA A 150 19.92 25.29 -49.45
N VAL A 151 20.55 24.11 -49.39
CA VAL A 151 21.74 23.79 -50.20
C VAL A 151 21.41 23.87 -51.70
N LEU A 152 20.28 23.28 -52.13
CA LEU A 152 19.84 23.34 -53.52
C LEU A 152 19.56 24.78 -53.97
N ARG A 153 18.98 25.62 -53.10
CA ARG A 153 18.75 27.04 -53.39
C ARG A 153 20.07 27.79 -53.59
N VAL A 154 21.06 27.57 -52.72
CA VAL A 154 22.40 28.18 -52.87
C VAL A 154 23.08 27.72 -54.14
N ALA A 155 23.01 26.42 -54.46
CA ALA A 155 23.58 25.87 -55.69
C ALA A 155 22.94 26.51 -56.94
N ARG A 156 21.60 26.66 -56.97
CA ARG A 156 20.89 27.35 -58.05
C ARG A 156 21.30 28.82 -58.15
N LEU A 157 21.39 29.53 -57.03
CA LEU A 157 21.84 30.93 -57.02
C LEU A 157 23.26 31.09 -57.57
N ARG A 158 24.18 30.20 -57.22
CA ARG A 158 25.55 30.19 -57.76
C ARG A 158 25.57 29.88 -59.26
N ALA A 159 24.76 28.94 -59.73
CA ALA A 159 24.66 28.62 -61.15
C ALA A 159 24.06 29.79 -61.97
N VAL A 160 23.09 30.52 -61.41
CA VAL A 160 22.48 31.69 -62.07
C VAL A 160 23.40 32.90 -62.04
N ARG A 161 24.07 33.19 -60.91
CA ARG A 161 25.00 34.34 -60.79
C ARG A 161 26.36 34.10 -61.42
N GLY A 162 26.83 32.85 -61.49
CA GLY A 162 28.12 32.50 -62.11
C GLY A 162 28.11 32.59 -63.63
N LYS A 163 26.94 32.51 -64.28
CA LYS A 163 26.84 32.54 -65.75
C LYS A 163 26.98 33.95 -66.37
N PRO A 164 26.37 35.02 -65.85
CA PRO A 164 26.57 36.37 -66.39
C PRO A 164 27.82 37.08 -65.83
N ALA A 165 28.33 36.71 -64.65
CA ALA A 165 29.49 37.35 -64.04
C ALA A 165 30.85 36.90 -64.63
N LEU A 166 30.96 35.69 -65.18
CA LEU A 166 32.19 35.20 -65.82
C LEU A 166 32.36 35.65 -67.27
N ALA A 167 31.26 36.00 -67.95
CA ALA A 167 31.29 36.42 -69.35
C ALA A 167 31.62 37.92 -69.53
N ALA A 168 31.46 38.74 -68.50
CA ALA A 168 31.59 40.21 -68.59
C ALA A 168 32.87 40.79 -67.96
N VAL A 169 33.77 39.96 -67.41
CA VAL A 169 35.00 40.44 -66.76
C VAL A 169 36.20 40.26 -67.70
N PRO A 170 36.78 41.35 -68.24
CA PRO A 170 37.93 41.28 -69.13
C PRO A 170 39.16 40.73 -68.38
N ALA A 171 40.00 39.98 -69.08
CA ALA A 171 41.05 39.14 -68.49
C ALA A 171 42.06 39.89 -67.59
N HIS A 172 42.22 41.20 -67.75
CA HIS A 172 43.12 42.04 -66.97
C HIS A 172 42.59 42.37 -65.55
N ALA A 173 41.28 42.29 -65.31
CA ALA A 173 40.69 42.52 -63.98
C ALA A 173 40.74 41.26 -63.08
N ARG A 174 41.25 40.13 -63.60
CA ARG A 174 41.22 38.83 -62.92
C ARG A 174 42.33 38.66 -61.86
N TYR A 175 43.26 39.61 -61.77
CA TYR A 175 44.38 39.58 -60.82
C TYR A 175 44.69 40.99 -60.25
N GLU A 176 43.68 41.74 -59.81
CA GLU A 176 43.98 42.79 -58.83
C GLU A 176 44.23 42.10 -57.48
N LYS A 177 45.45 42.23 -56.92
CA LYS A 177 45.71 41.82 -55.53
C LYS A 177 44.70 42.55 -54.64
N PRO A 178 43.99 41.87 -53.72
CA PRO A 178 43.07 42.55 -52.82
C PRO A 178 43.85 43.64 -52.07
N ALA A 179 43.36 44.88 -52.14
CA ALA A 179 43.94 46.00 -51.42
C ALA A 179 43.83 45.72 -49.92
N ARG A 180 44.92 45.23 -49.31
CA ARG A 180 44.95 44.69 -47.94
C ARG A 180 44.45 45.68 -46.89
N TYR A 181 44.59 46.98 -47.17
CA TYR A 181 44.24 48.08 -46.28
C TYR A 181 43.09 48.95 -46.84
N GLY A 182 42.33 48.44 -47.80
CA GLY A 182 41.27 49.20 -48.47
C GLY A 182 41.80 50.16 -49.54
N ARG A 183 40.90 51.01 -50.06
CA ARG A 183 41.19 52.01 -51.10
C ARG A 183 40.78 53.40 -50.62
N LYS A 184 41.54 54.41 -51.04
CA LYS A 184 41.24 55.83 -50.87
C LYS A 184 39.95 56.22 -51.61
N PRO A 185 39.36 57.40 -51.31
CA PRO A 185 38.19 57.91 -52.03
C PRO A 185 38.40 58.05 -53.54
N ASP A 186 39.64 58.27 -53.98
CA ASP A 186 40.05 58.33 -55.39
C ASP A 186 40.20 56.95 -56.07
N GLY A 187 39.98 55.86 -55.32
CA GLY A 187 40.06 54.48 -55.79
C GLY A 187 41.46 53.85 -55.75
N THR A 188 42.50 54.58 -55.37
CA THR A 188 43.86 54.03 -55.23
C THR A 188 44.01 53.23 -53.92
N PRO A 189 44.76 52.11 -53.88
CA PRO A 189 44.94 51.33 -52.67
C PRO A 189 45.76 52.10 -51.62
N TYR A 190 45.38 52.03 -50.35
CA TYR A 190 46.19 52.60 -49.26
C TYR A 190 47.52 51.84 -49.14
N THR A 191 48.61 52.57 -48.98
CA THR A 191 49.84 51.99 -48.42
C THR A 191 49.66 51.75 -46.91
N HIS A 192 50.51 50.91 -46.33
CA HIS A 192 50.41 50.60 -44.90
C HIS A 192 50.54 51.84 -44.01
N ALA A 193 51.43 52.77 -44.36
CA ALA A 193 51.62 54.01 -43.61
C ALA A 193 50.38 54.92 -43.67
N GLU A 194 49.81 55.12 -44.86
CA GLU A 194 48.62 55.98 -45.05
C GLU A 194 47.37 55.40 -44.38
N PHE A 195 47.24 54.07 -44.36
CA PHE A 195 46.17 53.41 -43.62
C PHE A 195 46.31 53.63 -42.11
N LEU A 196 47.53 53.60 -41.57
CA LEU A 196 47.76 53.84 -40.15
C LEU A 196 47.51 55.30 -39.78
N GLU A 197 47.90 56.27 -40.62
CA GLU A 197 47.60 57.69 -40.39
C GLU A 197 46.10 57.95 -40.36
N THR A 198 45.34 57.45 -41.35
CA THR A 198 43.89 57.59 -41.38
C THR A 198 43.20 56.92 -40.19
N LEU A 199 43.74 55.78 -39.72
CA LEU A 199 43.23 55.09 -38.55
C LEU A 199 43.55 55.86 -37.26
N HIS A 200 44.73 56.47 -37.14
CA HIS A 200 45.08 57.34 -36.01
C HIS A 200 44.24 58.61 -35.95
N GLU A 201 43.95 59.25 -37.09
CA GLU A 201 43.09 60.42 -37.17
C GLU A 201 41.65 60.07 -36.76
N ALA A 202 41.10 58.95 -37.24
CA ALA A 202 39.77 58.49 -36.87
C ALA A 202 39.67 58.14 -35.37
N VAL A 203 40.71 57.55 -34.79
CA VAL A 203 40.77 57.25 -33.35
C VAL A 203 40.88 58.54 -32.54
N ALA A 204 41.70 59.50 -32.97
CA ALA A 204 41.82 60.82 -32.32
C ALA A 204 40.47 61.55 -32.26
N ASP A 205 39.70 61.53 -33.36
CA ASP A 205 38.38 62.16 -33.44
C ASP A 205 37.34 61.47 -32.54
N ILE A 206 37.35 60.14 -32.47
CA ILE A 206 36.45 59.35 -31.60
C ILE A 206 36.72 59.59 -30.13
N TYR A 207 38.00 59.63 -29.74
CA TYR A 207 38.40 59.79 -28.33
C TYR A 207 38.61 61.25 -27.93
N GLY A 208 38.54 62.20 -28.87
CA GLY A 208 38.73 63.63 -28.60
C GLY A 208 40.14 63.96 -28.08
N VAL A 209 41.15 63.21 -28.54
CA VAL A 209 42.55 63.32 -28.10
C VAL A 209 43.39 63.87 -29.23
N ASP A 210 44.03 65.01 -29.03
CA ASP A 210 45.07 65.49 -29.95
C ASP A 210 46.37 64.72 -29.67
N LEU A 211 46.59 63.65 -30.44
CA LEU A 211 47.72 62.73 -30.26
C LEU A 211 49.09 63.37 -30.54
N ARG A 212 49.14 64.63 -31.01
CA ARG A 212 50.39 65.39 -31.15
C ARG A 212 50.85 66.08 -29.87
N GLU A 213 49.92 66.43 -28.97
CA GLU A 213 50.21 67.19 -27.75
C GLU A 213 49.89 66.44 -26.44
N GLY A 214 49.17 65.31 -26.52
CA GLY A 214 49.04 64.36 -25.39
C GLY A 214 48.07 64.76 -24.28
N ASP A 215 47.27 65.82 -24.47
CA ASP A 215 46.24 66.22 -23.50
C ASP A 215 44.87 65.62 -23.85
N GLU A 216 44.28 64.86 -22.90
CA GLU A 216 42.95 64.25 -23.02
C GLU A 216 41.85 65.24 -22.58
N THR A 217 41.07 65.76 -23.54
CA THR A 217 39.81 66.46 -23.22
C THR A 217 38.64 65.47 -23.17
N ILE A 218 38.32 64.95 -21.98
CA ILE A 218 37.20 64.02 -21.78
C ILE A 218 35.86 64.75 -21.96
N ARG A 219 35.12 64.44 -23.04
CA ARG A 219 33.68 64.76 -23.16
C ARG A 219 32.83 63.60 -22.65
N PRO A 220 31.82 63.83 -21.78
CA PRO A 220 30.95 62.76 -21.29
C PRO A 220 30.01 62.24 -22.41
N PRO A 221 29.70 60.94 -22.43
CA PRO A 221 28.91 60.31 -23.49
C PRO A 221 27.42 60.73 -23.44
N PRO A 222 26.73 60.79 -24.59
CA PRO A 222 25.33 61.20 -24.65
C PRO A 222 24.38 60.20 -23.98
N ALA A 223 23.38 60.73 -23.27
CA ALA A 223 22.40 59.93 -22.53
C ALA A 223 21.49 59.10 -23.46
N LYS A 224 21.23 57.85 -23.08
CA LYS A 224 20.38 56.91 -23.81
C LYS A 224 18.90 57.33 -23.73
N PRO A 225 18.12 57.32 -24.82
CA PRO A 225 16.70 57.60 -24.75
C PRO A 225 15.94 56.44 -24.07
N PRO A 226 14.83 56.73 -23.34
CA PRO A 226 14.05 55.72 -22.65
C PRO A 226 13.26 54.82 -23.62
N PRO A 227 12.94 53.56 -23.23
CA PRO A 227 12.24 52.61 -24.09
C PRO A 227 10.74 52.96 -24.21
N ASP A 228 10.22 52.90 -25.44
CA ASP A 228 8.82 53.15 -25.77
C ASP A 228 7.89 52.09 -25.13
N GLY A 229 6.77 52.55 -24.54
CA GLY A 229 5.73 51.74 -23.91
C GLY A 229 4.67 51.23 -24.87
#